data_AF-A0A3M0WNN6-F1
#
_entry.id   AF-A0A3M0WNN6-F1
#
_cell.length_a   1.000
_cell.length_b   1.000
_cell.length_c   1.000
_cell.angle_alpha   90.00
_cell.angle_beta   90.00
_cell.angle_gamma   90.00
#
_symmetry.space_group_name_H-M   'P 1'
#
loop_
_entity.id
_entity.type
_entity.pdbx_description
1 polymer ?
#
loop_
_entity_poly.entity_id
_entity_poly.type
_entity_poly.pdbx_seq_one_letter_code
_entity_poly.pdbx_strand_id
1 'polypeptide(L)' 'GSKDKFSSLVVVGILIIFFVHFSINIGMNIGLAPVIGIPLPFVSYGGSSLLANFIMMGIVFNIFRNRKMRA' A
#
# COMPACT_ATOMS: atom_id res chain seq x y z
N GLY A 1 8.48 18.71 -13.21
CA GLY A 1 7.32 19.62 -13.29
C GLY A 1 6.02 18.92 -12.94
N SER A 2 5.37 18.27 -13.91
CA SER A 2 4.11 17.53 -13.72
C SER A 2 4.29 16.05 -13.36
N LYS A 3 5.32 15.38 -13.92
CA LYS A 3 5.63 13.97 -13.63
C LYS A 3 5.91 13.71 -12.14
N ASP A 4 6.59 14.62 -11.45
CA ASP A 4 6.89 14.47 -10.02
C ASP A 4 5.65 14.58 -9.13
N LYS A 5 4.69 15.44 -9.50
CA LYS A 5 3.43 15.60 -8.77
C LYS A 5 2.56 14.34 -8.92
N PHE A 6 2.43 13.83 -10.14
CA PHE A 6 1.71 12.57 -10.39
C PHE A 6 2.36 11.39 -9.67
N SER A 7 3.69 11.24 -9.76
CA SER A 7 4.43 10.21 -9.03
C SER A 7 4.25 10.31 -7.51
N SER A 8 4.23 11.53 -6.95
CA SER A 8 3.97 11.73 -5.53
C SER A 8 2.54 11.32 -5.14
N LEU A 9 1.53 11.64 -5.96
CA LEU A 9 0.14 11.24 -5.72
C LEU A 9 -0.03 9.72 -5.75
N VAL A 10 0.63 9.03 -6.68
CA VAL A 10 0.61 7.56 -6.75
C VAL A 10 1.19 6.95 -5.47
N VAL A 11 2.35 7.45 -5.00
CA VAL A 11 2.97 6.96 -3.75
C VAL A 11 2.05 7.21 -2.54
N VAL A 12 1.43 8.39 -2.46
CA VAL A 12 0.48 8.71 -1.38
C VAL A 12 -0.76 7.81 -1.44
N GLY A 13 -1.33 7.56 -2.63
CA GLY A 13 -2.47 6.66 -2.79
C GLY A 13 -2.16 5.22 -2.32
N ILE A 14 -0.96 4.73 -2.66
CA ILE A 14 -0.47 3.43 -2.21
C ILE A 14 -0.34 3.37 -0.68
N LEU A 15 0.18 4.43 -0.06
CA LEU A 15 0.27 4.54 1.40
C LEU A 15 -1.11 4.56 2.07
N ILE A 16 -2.08 5.26 1.49
CA ILE A 16 -3.46 5.30 2.00
C ILE A 16 -4.10 3.90 1.97
N ILE A 17 -3.89 3.13 0.89
CA ILE A 17 -4.39 1.74 0.81
C ILE A 17 -3.83 0.90 1.95
N PHE A 18 -2.52 0.96 2.19
CA PHE A 18 -1.91 0.25 3.32
C PHE A 18 -2.44 0.73 4.68
N PHE A 19 -2.59 2.05 4.84
CA PHE A 19 -3.10 2.65 6.08
C PHE A 19 -4.54 2.22 6.38
N VAL A 20 -5.42 2.20 5.38
CA VAL A 20 -6.81 1.75 5.52
C VAL A 20 -6.86 0.26 5.86
N HIS A 21 -6.08 -0.58 5.18
CA HIS A 21 -5.99 -2.00 5.50
C HIS A 21 -5.52 -2.22 6.94
N PHE A 22 -4.52 -1.47 7.41
CA PHE A 22 -4.03 -1.55 8.79
C PHE A 22 -5.06 -1.05 9.80
N SER A 23 -5.69 0.08 9.53
CA SER A 23 -6.70 0.69 10.40
C SER A 23 -7.94 -0.21 10.55
N ILE A 24 -8.40 -0.84 9.47
CA ILE A 24 -9.51 -1.80 9.52
C ILE A 24 -9.09 -3.04 10.32
N ASN A 25 -7.88 -3.57 10.11
CA ASN A 25 -7.39 -4.71 10.89
C ASN A 25 -7.30 -4.42 12.40
N ILE A 26 -6.85 -3.22 12.78
CA ILE A 26 -6.88 -2.77 14.18
C ILE A 26 -8.32 -2.59 14.67
N GLY A 27 -9.19 -1.95 13.88
CA GLY A 27 -10.59 -1.72 14.23
C GLY A 27 -11.35 -3.02 14.46
N MET A 28 -11.06 -4.07 13.67
CA MET A 28 -11.59 -5.41 13.89
C MET A 28 -11.08 -6.03 15.19
N ASN A 29 -9.79 -5.87 15.51
CA ASN A 29 -9.19 -6.42 16.73
C ASN A 29 -9.72 -5.74 18.02
N ILE A 30 -10.10 -4.45 17.94
CA ILE A 30 -10.67 -3.69 19.05
C ILE A 30 -12.21 -3.81 19.09
N GLY A 31 -12.83 -4.48 18.12
CA GLY A 31 -14.30 -4.67 18.04
C GLY A 31 -15.09 -3.45 17.56
N LEU A 32 -14.42 -2.46 16.96
CA LEU A 32 -15.03 -1.25 16.40
C LEU A 32 -15.60 -1.46 14.99
N ALA A 33 -15.09 -2.44 14.25
CA ALA A 33 -15.52 -2.79 12.91
C ALA A 33 -15.90 -4.28 12.83
N PRO A 34 -16.88 -4.67 11.99
CA PRO A 34 -17.21 -6.08 11.80
C PRO A 34 -16.00 -6.83 11.26
N VAL A 35 -15.80 -8.09 11.67
CA VAL A 35 -14.67 -8.90 11.23
C VAL A 35 -14.87 -9.30 9.76
N ILE A 36 -14.43 -8.44 8.86
CA ILE A 36 -14.26 -8.70 7.43
C ILE A 36 -12.85 -9.23 7.25
N GLY A 37 -12.68 -10.52 6.97
CA GLY A 37 -11.38 -11.21 6.87
C GLY A 37 -10.48 -10.69 5.74
N ILE A 38 -10.07 -9.43 5.80
CA ILE A 38 -9.21 -8.76 4.84
C ILE A 38 -7.78 -9.11 5.21
N PRO A 39 -7.00 -9.69 4.28
CA PRO A 39 -5.62 -10.04 4.55
C PRO A 39 -4.80 -8.80 4.87
N LEU A 40 -4.17 -8.84 6.05
CA LEU A 40 -3.21 -7.84 6.49
C LEU A 40 -2.06 -7.72 5.49
N PRO A 41 -1.69 -6.50 5.06
CA PRO A 41 -0.61 -6.30 4.12
C PRO A 41 0.69 -6.93 4.65
N PHE A 42 1.36 -7.71 3.81
CA PHE A 42 2.60 -8.45 4.11
C PHE A 42 2.57 -9.53 5.19
N VAL A 43 1.54 -9.60 6.03
CA VAL A 43 1.48 -10.54 7.17
C VAL A 43 0.50 -11.69 6.93
N SER A 44 -0.52 -11.51 6.08
CA SER A 44 -1.55 -12.52 5.88
C SER A 44 -1.15 -13.61 4.89
N TYR A 45 -1.54 -14.85 5.17
CA TYR A 45 -1.30 -16.07 4.36
C TYR A 45 -2.06 -16.11 3.01
N GLY A 46 -2.59 -14.99 2.53
CA GLY A 46 -3.22 -14.93 1.21
C GLY A 46 -2.16 -14.77 0.12
N GLY A 47 -1.85 -15.82 -0.63
CA GLY A 47 -0.84 -15.75 -1.71
C GLY A 47 -1.12 -14.64 -2.73
N SER A 48 -2.39 -14.44 -3.11
CA SER A 48 -2.80 -13.39 -4.05
C SER A 48 -2.67 -11.97 -3.47
N SER A 49 -2.99 -11.77 -2.19
CA SER A 49 -2.84 -10.46 -1.54
C SER A 49 -1.38 -10.12 -1.30
N LEU A 50 -0.55 -11.12 -0.98
CA LEU A 50 0.91 -10.96 -0.87
C LEU A 50 1.52 -10.51 -2.20
N LEU A 51 1.14 -11.17 -3.31
CA LEU A 51 1.56 -10.76 -4.67
C LEU A 51 1.13 -9.33 -5.00
N ALA A 52 -0.12 -8.96 -4.72
CA ALA A 52 -0.62 -7.60 -4.93
C ALA A 52 0.20 -6.56 -4.14
N ASN A 53 0.53 -6.86 -2.88
CA ASN A 53 1.36 -5.99 -2.04
C ASN A 53 2.78 -5.81 -2.62
N PHE A 54 3.39 -6.88 -3.15
CA PHE A 54 4.70 -6.81 -3.79
C PHE A 54 4.68 -6.01 -5.09
N ILE A 55 3.63 -6.16 -5.92
CA ILE A 55 3.45 -5.34 -7.13
C ILE A 55 3.34 -3.86 -6.76
N MET A 56 2.55 -3.55 -5.72
CA MET A 56 2.36 -2.19 -5.26
C MET A 56 3.68 -1.56 -4.73
N MET A 57 4.47 -2.33 -3.98
CA MET A 57 5.84 -1.93 -3.60
C MET A 57 6.76 -1.74 -4.81
N GLY A 58 6.70 -2.64 -5.80
CA GLY A 58 7.49 -2.54 -7.03
C GLY A 58 7.24 -1.24 -7.80
N ILE A 59 6.00 -0.76 -7.82
CA ILE A 59 5.64 0.54 -8.42
C ILE A 59 6.28 1.69 -7.65
N VAL A 60 6.20 1.68 -6.31
CA VAL A 60 6.85 2.72 -5.46
C VAL A 60 8.36 2.72 -5.66
N PHE A 61 9.00 1.55 -5.68
CA PHE A 61 10.45 1.44 -5.92
C PHE A 61 10.83 1.93 -7.32
N ASN A 62 10.02 1.64 -8.35
CA ASN A 62 10.27 2.13 -9.70
C ASN A 62 10.22 3.67 -9.76
N ILE A 63 9.22 4.27 -9.11
CA ILE A 63 9.08 5.72 -8.99
C ILE A 63 10.30 6.31 -8.25
N PHE A 64 10.69 5.72 -7.12
CA PHE A 64 11.84 6.18 -6.34
C PHE A 64 13.15 6.11 -7.14
N ARG A 65 13.39 4.99 -7.85
CA ARG A 65 14.56 4.82 -8.73
C ARG A 65 14.58 5.85 -9.85
N ASN A 66 13.45 6.06 -10.51
CA ASN A 66 13.32 7.04 -11.60
C ASN A 66 13.46 8.48 -11.11
N ARG A 67 13.11 8.77 -9.85
CA ARG A 67 13.33 10.07 -9.22
C ARG A 67 14.81 10.28 -8.89
N LYS A 68 15.50 9.26 -8.35
CA LYS A 68 16.94 9.29 -8.04
C LYS A 68 17.81 9.46 -9.29
N MET A 69 17.46 8.83 -10.42
CA MET A 69 18.22 8.98 -11.67
C MET A 69 18.00 10.34 -12.38
N ARG A 70 17.02 11.13 -11.94
CA ARG A 70 16.71 12.47 -12.50
C ARG A 70 17.24 13.62 -11.63
N ALA A 71 17.78 13.32 -10.46
CA ALA A 71 18.43 14.26 -9.55
C ALA A 71 19.94 14.21 -9.77
#